data_AF-A0A3P7J5N5-F1
#
_entry.id   AF-A0A3P7J5N5-F1
#
_cell.length_a   1.000
_cell.length_b   1.000
_cell.length_c   1.000
_cell.angle_alpha   90.00
_cell.angle_beta   90.00
_cell.angle_gamma   90.00
#
_symmetry.space_group_name_H-M   'P 1'
#
loop_
_entity.id
_entity.type
_entity.pdbx_description
1 polymer ?
#
loop_
_entity_poly.entity_id
_entity_poly.type
_entity_poly.pdbx_seq_one_letter_code
_entity_poly.pdbx_strand_id
1 'polypeptide(L)'
;MPGVLSPSARENRDDSSFFSSSDTSQNNGDDEIEGFLCPICMVHYNSPESLSEHFEEAHNKETSLVNPNFDNATIISSLSTGTSPGSFSSKDKEIEELRIQIREEHTYAGKLKEELDRIQSVVAQATDVPHGEVPYLMQQIQVLEAGKSMGE
;
A
#
# COMPACT_ATOMS: atom_id res chain seq x y z
N MET A 1 15.28 -20.39 20.59
CA MET A 1 15.93 -19.27 21.28
C MET A 1 17.07 -19.84 22.11
N PRO A 2 18.31 -19.32 22.09
CA PRO A 2 18.63 -17.88 22.15
C PRO A 2 19.74 -17.42 21.17
N GLY A 3 19.91 -16.09 21.05
CA GLY A 3 21.04 -15.48 20.36
C GLY A 3 20.80 -14.01 20.02
N VAL A 4 20.67 -13.16 21.04
CA VAL A 4 20.54 -11.69 20.94
C VAL A 4 21.88 -10.99 21.25
N LEU A 5 22.03 -9.76 20.71
CA LEU A 5 22.95 -8.64 21.06
C LEU A 5 24.34 -8.70 20.36
N SER A 6 24.91 -7.65 19.72
CA SER A 6 24.75 -6.18 19.80
C SER A 6 25.49 -5.41 18.65
N PRO A 7 25.37 -4.06 18.52
CA PRO A 7 25.69 -3.24 17.33
C PRO A 7 27.02 -2.45 17.40
N SER A 8 27.51 -1.91 16.26
CA SER A 8 28.47 -0.77 16.23
C SER A 8 28.60 -0.03 14.87
N ALA A 9 28.40 1.30 14.95
CA ALA A 9 29.12 2.43 14.31
C ALA A 9 29.28 2.62 12.78
N ARG A 10 28.50 3.59 12.26
CA ARG A 10 28.73 4.74 11.34
C ARG A 10 30.07 4.96 10.59
N GLU A 11 29.93 5.43 9.32
CA GLU A 11 30.60 6.54 8.55
C GLU A 11 30.81 6.14 7.06
N ASN A 12 30.08 6.67 6.06
CA ASN A 12 30.10 7.98 5.38
C ASN A 12 31.31 8.21 4.42
N ARG A 13 31.07 8.27 3.08
CA ARG A 13 31.31 9.43 2.17
C ARG A 13 31.31 9.07 0.67
N ASP A 14 30.48 9.79 -0.07
CA ASP A 14 30.42 9.96 -1.53
C ASP A 14 31.64 10.69 -2.11
N ASP A 15 31.97 10.43 -3.39
CA ASP A 15 32.56 11.42 -4.30
C ASP A 15 32.27 11.06 -5.77
N SER A 16 31.19 11.63 -6.32
CA SER A 16 30.90 11.66 -7.75
C SER A 16 31.21 13.06 -8.29
N SER A 17 32.48 13.23 -8.61
CA SER A 17 33.01 14.40 -9.28
C SER A 17 32.52 14.51 -10.75
N PHE A 18 32.22 15.75 -11.13
CA PHE A 18 32.38 16.34 -12.48
C PHE A 18 31.21 16.29 -13.49
N PHE A 19 30.27 17.22 -13.34
CA PHE A 19 29.73 17.95 -14.49
C PHE A 19 30.12 19.42 -14.36
N SER A 20 30.98 19.88 -15.28
CA SER A 20 31.48 21.25 -15.35
C SER A 20 30.38 22.25 -15.70
N SER A 21 30.12 23.11 -14.73
CA SER A 21 29.92 24.57 -14.76
C SER A 21 29.29 25.22 -15.99
N SER A 22 28.07 25.68 -15.73
CA SER A 22 27.50 26.95 -16.19
C SER A 22 28.43 28.15 -15.98
N ASP A 23 28.23 29.12 -16.85
CA ASP A 23 28.91 30.41 -16.97
C ASP A 23 28.59 31.36 -15.81
N THR A 24 29.67 31.86 -15.19
CA THR A 24 29.90 33.17 -14.55
C THR A 24 28.81 33.83 -13.70
N SER A 25 29.00 33.82 -12.38
CA SER A 25 29.43 35.02 -11.62
C SER A 25 29.60 34.68 -10.14
N GLN A 26 30.84 34.78 -9.68
CA GLN A 26 31.24 34.58 -8.29
C GLN A 26 30.80 35.75 -7.41
N ASN A 27 30.23 35.44 -6.25
CA ASN A 27 30.49 36.20 -5.04
C ASN A 27 30.61 35.19 -3.88
N ASN A 28 31.76 35.23 -3.21
CA ASN A 28 32.07 34.39 -2.06
C ASN A 28 31.27 34.87 -0.85
N GLY A 29 30.45 33.98 -0.31
CA GLY A 29 29.78 34.11 0.97
C GLY A 29 29.18 32.75 1.27
N ASP A 30 29.73 32.08 2.26
CA ASP A 30 29.14 30.92 2.92
C ASP A 30 27.94 31.43 3.75
N ASP A 31 27.03 32.13 3.07
CA ASP A 31 25.78 32.58 3.62
C ASP A 31 24.96 31.29 3.76
N GLU A 32 24.89 30.76 4.98
CA GLU A 32 23.73 29.97 5.37
C GLU A 32 22.52 30.76 4.86
N ILE A 33 21.87 30.26 3.80
CA ILE A 33 20.78 30.99 3.15
C ILE A 33 19.60 30.95 4.12
N GLU A 34 19.59 31.89 5.07
CA GLU A 34 18.54 32.09 6.04
C GLU A 34 17.37 32.75 5.32
N GLY A 35 16.36 31.96 4.99
CA GLY A 35 15.19 32.43 4.28
C GLY A 35 14.16 31.35 4.02
N PHE A 36 13.01 31.78 3.49
CA PHE A 36 11.92 30.90 3.11
C PHE A 36 12.05 30.58 1.61
N LEU A 37 12.19 29.30 1.27
CA LEU A 37 12.37 28.84 -0.10
C LEU A 37 11.05 28.32 -0.68
N CYS A 38 10.68 28.77 -1.87
CA CYS A 38 9.56 28.18 -2.60
C CYS A 38 9.98 26.81 -3.18
N PRO A 39 9.30 25.70 -2.83
CA PRO A 39 9.69 24.36 -3.28
C PRO A 39 9.39 24.10 -4.77
N ILE A 40 8.65 25.00 -5.43
CA ILE A 40 8.24 24.83 -6.83
C ILE A 40 9.24 25.52 -7.76
N CYS A 41 9.60 26.76 -7.47
CA CYS A 41 10.46 27.58 -8.32
C CYS A 41 11.85 27.86 -7.73
N MET A 42 12.11 27.39 -6.49
CA MET A 42 13.37 27.56 -5.77
C MET A 42 13.80 29.03 -5.58
N VAL A 43 12.83 29.94 -5.51
CA VAL A 43 13.05 31.36 -5.20
C VAL A 43 13.07 31.57 -3.68
N HIS A 44 14.02 32.38 -3.20
CA HIS A 44 14.19 32.70 -1.79
C HIS A 44 13.42 33.97 -1.41
N TYR A 45 12.84 33.97 -0.22
CA TYR A 45 12.05 35.06 0.34
C TYR A 45 12.51 35.38 1.76
N ASN A 46 12.47 36.68 2.09
CA ASN A 46 12.97 37.20 3.37
C ASN A 46 11.92 37.15 4.49
N SER A 47 10.67 36.78 4.17
CA SER A 47 9.58 36.64 5.13
C SER A 47 8.62 35.52 4.69
N PRO A 48 7.94 34.86 5.64
CA PRO A 48 6.97 33.82 5.31
C PRO A 48 5.74 34.40 4.60
N GLU A 49 5.35 35.64 4.92
CA GLU A 49 4.23 36.34 4.27
C GLU A 49 4.49 36.56 2.77
N SER A 50 5.72 36.93 2.40
CA SER A 50 6.09 37.11 0.99
C SER A 50 6.17 35.79 0.23
N LEU A 51 6.59 34.69 0.87
CA LEU A 51 6.52 33.36 0.28
C LEU A 51 5.06 32.92 0.08
N SER A 52 4.18 33.19 1.04
CA SER A 52 2.75 32.85 0.95
C SER A 52 2.05 33.61 -0.17
N GLU A 53 2.26 34.93 -0.28
CA GLU A 53 1.73 35.75 -1.38
C GLU A 53 2.22 35.22 -2.72
N HIS A 54 3.52 34.95 -2.86
CA HIS A 54 4.07 34.36 -4.07
C HIS A 54 3.43 33.00 -4.40
N PHE A 55 3.25 32.13 -3.41
CA PHE A 55 2.65 30.82 -3.62
C PHE A 55 1.20 30.94 -4.09
N GLU A 56 0.43 31.85 -3.51
CA GLU A 56 -0.96 32.13 -3.87
C GLU A 56 -1.12 32.80 -5.25
N GLU A 57 -0.18 33.64 -5.65
CA GLU A 57 -0.24 34.33 -6.94
C GLU A 57 0.34 33.51 -8.10
N ALA A 58 1.46 32.85 -7.87
CA ALA A 58 2.24 32.19 -8.93
C ALA A 58 1.93 30.69 -9.08
N HIS A 59 1.49 30.02 -8.02
CA HIS A 59 1.36 28.56 -8.00
C HIS A 59 -0.06 28.05 -7.70
N ASN A 60 -0.92 28.87 -7.11
CA ASN A 60 -2.28 28.52 -6.71
C ASN A 60 -3.23 28.15 -7.86
N LYS A 61 -2.85 28.43 -9.11
CA LYS A 61 -3.70 28.14 -10.26
C LYS A 61 -3.69 26.67 -10.67
N GLU A 62 -2.63 25.90 -10.36
CA GLU A 62 -2.54 24.48 -10.74
C GLU A 62 -1.92 23.54 -9.68
N THR A 63 -1.61 24.02 -8.47
CA THR A 63 -1.20 23.13 -7.37
C THR A 63 -2.37 22.72 -6.47
N SER A 64 -3.36 22.04 -7.05
CA SER A 64 -4.20 21.09 -6.30
C SER A 64 -3.41 19.82 -5.95
N LEU A 65 -2.16 19.96 -5.51
CA LEU A 65 -1.40 18.88 -4.89
C LEU A 65 -1.63 18.94 -3.40
N VAL A 66 -2.87 18.64 -3.05
CA VAL A 66 -3.24 18.15 -1.73
C VAL A 66 -2.34 16.94 -1.46
N ASN A 67 -1.56 17.01 -0.40
CA ASN A 67 -0.84 15.87 0.14
C ASN A 67 -1.84 14.69 0.26
N PRO A 68 -1.61 13.51 -0.35
CA PRO A 68 -2.54 12.38 -0.29
C PRO A 68 -2.67 11.79 1.12
N ASN A 69 -2.00 12.35 2.13
CA ASN A 69 -1.92 11.85 3.49
C ASN A 69 -2.36 12.86 4.56
N PHE A 70 -2.96 14.00 4.19
CA PHE A 70 -3.47 14.96 5.19
C PHE A 70 -4.93 15.33 4.91
N ASP A 71 -5.84 14.49 5.40
CA ASP A 71 -7.27 14.74 5.46
C ASP A 71 -7.59 15.85 6.46
N ASN A 72 -7.32 17.11 6.09
CA ASN A 72 -7.82 18.28 6.84
C ASN A 72 -8.81 19.13 6.02
N ALA A 73 -9.23 18.63 4.85
CA ALA A 73 -10.20 19.28 3.97
C ALA A 73 -11.65 18.78 4.14
N THR A 74 -11.92 17.82 5.05
CA THR A 74 -13.26 17.22 5.19
C THR A 74 -14.25 18.07 6.02
N ILE A 75 -13.81 19.15 6.68
CA ILE A 75 -14.74 19.97 7.50
C ILE A 75 -15.22 21.24 6.77
N ILE A 76 -14.50 21.75 5.77
CA ILE A 76 -14.89 23.03 5.10
C ILE A 76 -15.40 22.80 3.66
N SER A 77 -15.09 21.68 3.01
CA SER A 77 -15.55 21.39 1.64
C SER A 77 -16.98 20.85 1.54
N SER A 78 -17.71 20.73 2.65
CA SER A 78 -19.11 20.26 2.68
C SER A 78 -20.12 21.31 2.22
N LEU A 79 -19.71 22.54 1.90
CA LEU A 79 -20.68 23.61 1.59
C LEU A 79 -20.69 24.15 0.16
N SER A 80 -19.65 24.01 -0.65
CA SER A 80 -19.74 24.57 -2.01
C SER A 80 -18.61 24.16 -2.93
N THR A 81 -18.95 23.39 -3.96
CA THR A 81 -18.77 23.72 -5.39
C THR A 81 -18.53 22.45 -6.22
N GLY A 82 -19.58 22.02 -6.93
CA GLY A 82 -19.46 21.38 -8.25
C GLY A 82 -18.61 20.12 -8.39
N THR A 83 -18.95 19.04 -7.68
CA THR A 83 -18.57 17.70 -8.15
C THR A 83 -19.43 17.33 -9.36
N SER A 84 -18.77 17.13 -10.50
CA SER A 84 -19.37 16.62 -11.74
C SER A 84 -20.31 15.43 -11.43
N PRO A 85 -21.60 15.49 -11.80
CA PRO A 85 -22.59 14.46 -11.45
C PRO A 85 -22.38 13.09 -12.12
N GLY A 86 -21.34 12.93 -12.95
CA GLY A 86 -21.13 11.74 -13.77
C GLY A 86 -20.02 10.80 -13.33
N SER A 87 -19.10 11.23 -12.46
CA SER A 87 -17.87 10.46 -12.19
C SER A 87 -17.89 9.61 -10.92
N PHE A 88 -18.77 9.91 -9.95
CA PHE A 88 -18.88 9.15 -8.71
C PHE A 88 -19.67 7.84 -8.90
N SER A 89 -20.70 7.87 -9.74
CA SER A 89 -21.58 6.73 -10.02
C SER A 89 -20.85 5.49 -10.52
N SER A 90 -19.75 5.65 -11.26
CA SER A 90 -18.94 4.51 -11.73
C SER A 90 -18.19 3.83 -10.60
N LYS A 91 -17.58 4.59 -9.68
CA LYS A 91 -16.89 4.05 -8.52
C LYS A 91 -17.87 3.47 -7.51
N ASP A 92 -19.02 4.12 -7.30
CA ASP A 92 -20.08 3.60 -6.43
C ASP A 92 -20.65 2.28 -6.96
N LYS A 93 -20.80 2.15 -8.29
CA LYS A 93 -21.20 0.89 -8.93
C LYS A 93 -20.14 -0.20 -8.78
N GLU A 94 -18.87 0.12 -8.98
CA GLU A 94 -17.75 -0.80 -8.81
C GLU A 94 -17.65 -1.29 -7.35
N ILE A 95 -17.80 -0.38 -6.38
CA ILE A 95 -17.83 -0.72 -4.95
C ILE A 95 -18.99 -1.69 -4.64
N GLU A 96 -20.16 -1.45 -5.22
CA GLU A 96 -21.32 -2.32 -4.98
C GLU A 96 -21.14 -3.71 -5.62
N GLU A 97 -20.55 -3.78 -6.82
CA GLU A 97 -20.20 -5.05 -7.47
C GLU A 97 -19.18 -5.85 -6.64
N LEU A 98 -18.13 -5.21 -6.15
CA LEU A 98 -17.14 -5.84 -5.28
C LEU A 98 -17.76 -6.37 -3.98
N ARG A 99 -18.71 -5.62 -3.38
CA ARG A 99 -19.45 -6.09 -2.19
C ARG A 99 -20.29 -7.32 -2.47
N ILE A 100 -20.92 -7.38 -3.65
CA ILE A 100 -21.67 -8.56 -4.09
C ILE A 100 -20.72 -9.74 -4.24
N GLN A 101 -19.59 -9.57 -4.92
CA GLN A 101 -18.61 -10.62 -5.14
C GLN A 101 -18.08 -11.21 -3.83
N ILE A 102 -17.72 -10.38 -2.85
CA ILE A 102 -17.27 -10.83 -1.53
C ILE A 102 -18.34 -11.68 -0.83
N ARG A 103 -19.62 -11.27 -0.93
CA ARG A 103 -20.74 -11.99 -0.31
C ARG A 103 -20.95 -13.36 -0.96
N GLU A 104 -20.85 -13.41 -2.28
CA GLU A 104 -20.96 -14.64 -3.05
C GLU A 104 -19.79 -15.58 -2.75
N GLU A 105 -18.57 -15.07 -2.70
CA GLU A 105 -17.38 -15.85 -2.34
C GLU A 105 -17.50 -16.44 -0.93
N HIS A 106 -17.94 -15.64 0.06
CA HIS A 106 -18.19 -16.13 1.42
C HIS A 106 -19.25 -17.23 1.44
N THR A 107 -20.31 -17.09 0.62
CA THR A 107 -21.36 -18.11 0.48
C THR A 107 -20.82 -19.38 -0.14
N TYR A 108 -19.99 -19.26 -1.18
CA TYR A 108 -19.37 -20.41 -1.85
C TYR A 108 -18.40 -21.15 -0.92
N ALA A 109 -17.55 -20.42 -0.20
CA ALA A 109 -16.65 -21.00 0.79
C ALA A 109 -17.40 -21.76 1.89
N GLY A 110 -18.55 -21.23 2.34
CA GLY A 110 -19.44 -21.90 3.29
C GLY A 110 -19.97 -23.24 2.75
N LYS A 111 -20.49 -23.26 1.52
CA LYS A 111 -20.98 -24.48 0.87
C LYS A 111 -19.86 -25.50 0.66
N LEU A 112 -18.67 -25.04 0.26
CA LEU A 112 -17.52 -25.93 0.05
C LEU A 112 -17.09 -26.59 1.35
N LYS A 113 -17.06 -25.84 2.47
CA LYS A 113 -16.77 -26.39 3.79
C LYS A 113 -17.82 -27.44 4.21
N GLU A 114 -19.08 -27.20 3.91
CA GLU A 114 -20.18 -28.14 4.19
C GLU A 114 -20.03 -29.45 3.40
N GLU A 115 -19.65 -29.37 2.12
CA GLU A 115 -19.36 -30.57 1.32
C GLU A 115 -18.12 -31.33 1.83
N LEU A 116 -17.08 -30.61 2.26
CA LEU A 116 -15.90 -31.26 2.87
C LEU A 116 -16.27 -32.00 4.15
N ASP A 117 -17.08 -31.39 5.02
CA ASP A 117 -17.54 -32.02 6.25
C ASP A 117 -18.42 -33.25 5.96
N ARG A 118 -19.31 -33.16 4.96
CA ARG A 118 -20.07 -34.31 4.46
C ARG A 118 -19.17 -35.45 4.00
N ILE A 119 -18.20 -35.18 3.14
CA ILE A 119 -17.26 -36.19 2.62
C ILE A 119 -16.47 -36.79 3.78
N GLN A 120 -15.95 -35.97 4.68
CA GLN A 120 -15.20 -36.41 5.84
C GLN A 120 -16.04 -37.30 6.76
N SER A 121 -17.33 -36.99 6.94
CA SER A 121 -18.29 -37.84 7.66
C SER A 121 -18.54 -39.18 6.97
N VAL A 122 -18.73 -39.19 5.64
CA VAL A 122 -18.92 -40.42 4.86
C VAL A 122 -17.69 -41.32 4.94
N VAL A 123 -16.49 -40.74 4.82
CA VAL A 123 -15.23 -41.49 4.92
C VAL A 123 -15.05 -42.05 6.33
N ALA A 124 -15.25 -41.24 7.37
CA ALA A 124 -15.19 -41.68 8.77
C ALA A 124 -16.08 -42.91 9.01
N GLN A 125 -17.32 -42.87 8.53
CA GLN A 125 -18.27 -43.97 8.64
C GLN A 125 -17.84 -45.20 7.84
N ALA A 126 -17.30 -45.01 6.64
CA ALA A 126 -16.87 -46.11 5.77
C ALA A 126 -15.62 -46.83 6.30
N THR A 127 -14.72 -46.10 6.97
CA THR A 127 -13.44 -46.65 7.47
C THR A 127 -13.46 -46.96 8.97
N ASP A 128 -14.55 -46.69 9.68
CA ASP A 128 -14.66 -46.81 11.15
C ASP A 128 -13.55 -46.02 11.89
N VAL A 129 -13.26 -44.82 11.39
CA VAL A 129 -12.22 -43.93 11.93
C VAL A 129 -12.86 -42.64 12.44
N PRO A 130 -12.40 -42.07 13.57
CA PRO A 130 -12.91 -40.78 14.05
C PRO A 130 -12.82 -39.68 12.99
N HIS A 131 -13.83 -38.81 12.94
CA HIS A 131 -13.91 -37.74 11.93
C HIS A 131 -12.63 -36.88 11.88
N GLY A 132 -12.05 -36.51 13.03
CA GLY A 132 -10.81 -35.71 13.09
C GLY A 132 -9.55 -36.42 12.57
N GLU A 133 -9.59 -37.74 12.40
CA GLU A 133 -8.46 -38.57 11.95
C GLU A 133 -8.50 -38.87 10.44
N VAL A 134 -9.67 -38.69 9.80
CA VAL A 134 -9.87 -38.90 8.35
C VAL A 134 -8.84 -38.17 7.47
N PRO A 135 -8.47 -36.90 7.71
CA PRO A 135 -7.48 -36.22 6.88
C PRO A 135 -6.10 -36.91 6.93
N TYR A 136 -5.71 -37.42 8.10
CA TYR A 136 -4.44 -38.13 8.27
C TYR A 136 -4.46 -39.49 7.58
N LEU A 137 -5.59 -40.21 7.65
CA LEU A 137 -5.78 -41.46 6.91
C LEU A 137 -5.69 -41.24 5.39
N MET A 138 -6.38 -40.22 4.87
CA MET A 138 -6.33 -39.87 3.45
C MET A 138 -4.90 -39.55 3.01
N GLN A 139 -4.16 -38.78 3.82
CA GLN A 139 -2.75 -38.46 3.58
C GLN A 139 -1.87 -39.73 3.57
N GLN A 140 -2.11 -40.66 4.49
CA GLN A 140 -1.36 -41.92 4.56
C GLN A 140 -1.62 -42.79 3.33
N ILE A 141 -2.88 -42.91 2.89
CA ILE A 141 -3.26 -43.63 1.68
C ILE A 141 -2.53 -43.03 0.47
N GLN A 142 -2.55 -41.71 0.32
CA GLN A 142 -1.92 -41.03 -0.81
C GLN A 142 -0.39 -41.25 -0.87
N VAL A 143 0.28 -41.29 0.30
CA VAL A 143 1.71 -41.62 0.39
C VAL A 143 1.97 -43.08 0.02
N LEU A 144 1.13 -44.01 0.48
CA LEU A 144 1.25 -45.44 0.15
C LEU A 144 0.98 -45.69 -1.35
N GLU A 145 0.02 -45.00 -1.95
CA GLU A 145 -0.29 -45.06 -3.38
C GLU A 145 0.87 -44.53 -4.23
N ALA A 146 1.44 -43.38 -3.86
CA ALA A 146 2.62 -42.82 -4.52
C ALA A 146 3.86 -43.71 -4.38
N GLY A 147 4.05 -44.37 -3.23
CA GLY A 147 5.14 -45.32 -3.02
C GLY A 147 4.95 -46.63 -3.80
N LYS A 148 3.70 -47.07 -3.97
CA LYS A 148 3.36 -48.27 -4.76
C LYS A 148 3.56 -48.03 -6.27
N SER A 149 3.32 -46.82 -6.77
CA SER A 149 3.51 -46.49 -8.20
C SER A 149 4.98 -46.46 -8.65
N MET A 150 5.94 -46.37 -7.73
CA MET A 150 7.38 -46.42 -8.03
C MET A 150 7.97 -47.84 -8.08
N GLY A 151 7.19 -48.86 -7.73
CA GLY A 151 7.65 -50.25 -7.62
C GLY A 151 7.35 -51.16 -8.81
N GLU A 152 6.78 -50.62 -9.91
CA GLU A 152 6.45 -51.35 -11.14
C GLU A 152 7.28 -50.86 -12.34
#